data_AF-A0A139SQB6-F1
#
_entry.id   AF-A0A139SQB6-F1
#
_cell.length_a   1.000
_cell.length_b   1.000
_cell.length_c   1.000
_cell.angle_alpha   90.00
_cell.angle_beta   90.00
_cell.angle_gamma   90.00
#
_symmetry.space_group_name_H-M   'P 1'
#
loop_
_entity.id
_entity.type
_entity.pdbx_description
1 polymer ?
#
loop_
_entity_poly.entity_id
_entity_poly.type
_entity_poly.pdbx_seq_one_letter_code
_entity_poly.pdbx_strand_id
1 'polypeptide(L)'
;MKLLCLLGSLSLLMNLAFAEDKRIYGLHEHALLVDFNRPLEAKLDTGAKTASLNAQGIKRFRRDGKSWVRFYLDNEQAQPIERPLLRTSRIKRRADDYDEEDERGSSARPVIALSVCLGNRLQQIEVNLTDRSAFRYPLLIGSEALKQFSALIDPSLEHVTGRPSCAALSLAE
;
A
#
# COMPACT_ATOMS: atom_id res chain seq x y z
N MET A 1 3.13 -49.43 -51.16
CA MET A 1 4.40 -48.82 -51.61
C MET A 1 4.24 -47.30 -51.53
N LYS A 2 4.88 -46.65 -50.53
CA LYS A 2 5.03 -45.19 -50.34
C LYS A 2 3.70 -44.45 -50.06
N LEU A 3 3.59 -43.43 -49.21
CA LEU A 3 4.57 -42.45 -48.79
C LEU A 3 4.18 -41.93 -47.40
N LEU A 4 5.18 -41.90 -46.52
CA LEU A 4 5.17 -41.35 -45.18
C LEU A 4 5.19 -39.82 -45.27
N CYS A 5 4.10 -39.14 -44.90
CA CYS A 5 4.13 -37.68 -44.69
C CYS A 5 4.19 -37.39 -43.19
N LEU A 6 5.41 -37.21 -42.71
CA LEU A 6 5.72 -36.56 -41.43
C LEU A 6 5.13 -35.14 -41.44
N LEU A 7 3.94 -34.97 -40.87
CA LEU A 7 3.49 -33.67 -40.40
C LEU A 7 4.02 -33.51 -38.98
N GLY A 8 5.28 -33.10 -38.87
CA GLY A 8 5.82 -32.56 -37.63
C GLY A 8 5.05 -31.28 -37.31
N SER A 9 3.98 -31.40 -36.52
CA SER A 9 3.32 -30.25 -35.92
C SER A 9 4.29 -29.66 -34.92
N LEU A 10 5.10 -28.72 -35.37
CA LEU A 10 5.81 -27.78 -34.52
C LEU A 10 4.73 -26.98 -33.78
N SER A 11 4.32 -27.49 -32.62
CA SER A 11 3.48 -26.76 -31.68
C SER A 11 4.28 -25.54 -31.23
N LEU A 12 4.09 -24.45 -31.97
CA LEU A 12 4.50 -23.12 -31.56
C LEU A 12 3.77 -22.87 -30.24
N LEU A 13 4.44 -23.11 -29.12
CA LEU A 13 4.02 -22.63 -27.82
C LEU A 13 4.04 -21.10 -27.94
N MET A 14 2.92 -20.53 -28.36
CA MET A 14 2.67 -19.10 -28.23
C MET A 14 2.77 -18.79 -26.74
N ASN A 15 3.93 -18.31 -26.33
CA ASN A 15 4.06 -17.58 -25.09
C ASN A 15 3.20 -16.33 -25.25
N LEU A 16 1.94 -16.42 -24.85
CA LEU A 16 1.13 -15.26 -24.49
C LEU A 16 1.84 -14.61 -23.30
N ALA A 17 2.80 -13.75 -23.61
CA ALA A 17 3.30 -12.79 -22.64
C ALA A 17 2.10 -11.90 -22.32
N PHE A 18 1.48 -12.11 -21.17
CA PHE A 18 0.50 -11.18 -20.64
C PHE A 18 1.23 -9.85 -20.44
N ALA A 19 0.93 -8.87 -21.30
CA ALA A 19 1.32 -7.50 -21.04
C ALA A 19 0.60 -7.08 -19.76
N GLU A 20 1.37 -6.89 -18.67
CA GLU A 20 0.83 -6.34 -17.44
C GLU A 20 0.40 -4.90 -17.73
N ASP A 21 -0.91 -4.67 -17.86
CA ASP A 21 -1.45 -3.37 -18.22
C ASP A 21 -1.13 -2.36 -17.11
N LYS A 22 -0.18 -1.47 -17.40
CA LYS A 22 0.26 -0.42 -16.49
C LYS A 22 -0.79 0.69 -16.51
N ARG A 23 -1.19 1.15 -15.32
CA ARG A 23 -2.17 2.21 -15.17
C ARG A 23 -1.48 3.52 -14.80
N ILE A 24 -1.88 4.60 -15.46
CA ILE A 24 -1.47 5.96 -15.08
C ILE A 24 -2.31 6.43 -13.89
N TYR A 25 -1.64 6.92 -12.86
CA TYR A 25 -2.21 7.59 -11.70
C TYR A 25 -1.61 9.00 -11.59
N GLY A 26 -2.32 9.91 -10.94
CA GLY A 26 -1.80 11.21 -10.56
C GLY A 26 -0.84 11.14 -9.37
N LEU A 27 -0.24 12.27 -9.01
CA LEU A 27 0.62 12.36 -7.82
C LEU A 27 -0.17 12.13 -6.52
N HIS A 28 -1.42 12.57 -6.53
CA HIS A 28 -2.38 12.45 -5.43
C HIS A 28 -3.61 11.73 -5.94
N GLU A 29 -4.10 10.76 -5.18
CA GLU A 29 -5.28 9.97 -5.52
C GLU A 29 -6.18 9.77 -4.30
N HIS A 30 -7.48 9.66 -4.54
CA HIS A 30 -8.40 9.16 -3.55
C HIS A 30 -8.12 7.67 -3.29
N ALA A 31 -8.04 7.29 -2.02
CA ALA A 31 -7.88 5.91 -1.59
C ALA A 31 -8.96 5.51 -0.59
N LEU A 32 -9.28 4.23 -0.56
CA LEU A 32 -10.16 3.65 0.45
C LEU A 32 -9.39 2.56 1.21
N LEU A 33 -9.27 2.73 2.53
CA LEU A 33 -8.85 1.65 3.42
C LEU A 33 -10.08 0.76 3.64
N VAL A 34 -10.16 -0.34 2.88
CA VAL A 34 -11.35 -1.20 2.84
C VAL A 34 -11.64 -1.80 4.23
N ASP A 35 -10.60 -2.23 4.93
CA ASP A 35 -10.70 -2.85 6.25
C ASP A 35 -11.39 -1.96 7.31
N PHE A 36 -11.44 -0.64 7.07
CA PHE A 36 -12.02 0.34 7.99
C PHE A 36 -13.14 1.17 7.34
N ASN A 37 -13.52 0.85 6.09
CA ASN A 37 -14.38 1.67 5.25
C ASN A 37 -14.03 3.17 5.29
N ARG A 38 -12.73 3.48 5.23
CA ARG A 38 -12.22 4.84 5.44
C ARG A 38 -11.67 5.46 4.15
N PRO A 39 -12.38 6.43 3.54
CA PRO A 39 -11.82 7.22 2.45
C PRO A 39 -10.77 8.21 2.97
N LEU A 40 -9.71 8.41 2.19
CA LEU A 40 -8.65 9.37 2.48
C LEU A 40 -7.90 9.78 1.21
N GLU A 41 -7.07 10.80 1.32
CA GLU A 41 -6.13 11.19 0.27
C GLU A 41 -4.80 10.45 0.41
N ALA A 42 -4.28 9.96 -0.72
CA ALA A 42 -3.00 9.29 -0.80
C ALA A 42 -2.02 10.04 -1.71
N LYS A 43 -0.78 10.20 -1.25
CA LYS A 43 0.33 10.61 -2.11
C LYS A 43 1.04 9.37 -2.67
N LEU A 44 1.17 9.28 -3.99
CA LEU A 44 1.90 8.22 -4.68
C LEU A 44 3.36 8.65 -4.83
N ASP A 45 4.27 8.00 -4.10
CA ASP A 45 5.65 8.46 -3.93
C ASP A 45 6.64 7.38 -4.38
N THR A 46 7.13 7.51 -5.61
CA THR A 46 8.13 6.60 -6.18
C THR A 46 9.49 6.67 -5.48
N GLY A 47 9.77 7.76 -4.76
CA GLY A 47 11.02 7.95 -3.99
C GLY A 47 11.02 7.24 -2.64
N ALA A 48 9.86 6.80 -2.15
CA ALA A 48 9.75 5.98 -0.95
C ALA A 48 9.70 4.48 -1.30
N LYS A 49 10.37 3.63 -0.52
CA LYS A 49 10.26 2.17 -0.70
C LYS A 49 8.93 1.62 -0.19
N THR A 50 8.59 1.97 1.05
CA THR A 50 7.46 1.42 1.81
C THR A 50 6.34 2.44 1.96
N ALA A 51 5.10 1.98 2.04
CA ALA A 51 3.98 2.84 2.38
C ALA A 51 4.00 3.29 3.85
N SER A 52 3.29 4.39 4.15
CA SER A 52 3.08 4.86 5.52
C SER A 52 1.71 5.50 5.70
N LEU A 53 1.06 5.24 6.83
CA LEU A 53 -0.25 5.78 7.17
C LEU A 53 -0.15 6.59 8.47
N ASN A 54 -0.81 7.75 8.45
CA ASN A 54 -1.03 8.57 9.62
C ASN A 54 -1.76 7.75 10.69
N ALA A 55 -1.14 7.66 11.87
CA ALA A 55 -1.71 6.98 13.01
C ALA A 55 -1.25 7.65 14.30
N GLN A 56 -2.20 7.94 15.18
CA GLN A 56 -1.95 8.50 16.52
C GLN A 56 -2.11 7.43 17.60
N GLY A 57 -1.59 7.70 18.80
CA GLY A 57 -1.72 6.81 19.96
C GLY A 57 -1.20 5.39 19.73
N ILE A 58 -0.14 5.24 18.91
CA ILE A 58 0.37 3.93 18.48
C ILE A 58 0.93 3.16 19.67
N LYS A 59 0.23 2.10 20.10
CA LYS A 59 0.62 1.25 21.24
C LYS A 59 0.71 -0.21 20.83
N ARG A 60 1.87 -0.83 21.04
CA ARG A 60 2.07 -2.27 20.81
C ARG A 60 1.65 -3.06 22.05
N PHE A 61 1.01 -4.20 21.85
CA PHE A 61 0.59 -5.08 22.95
C PHE A 61 0.62 -6.55 22.51
N ARG A 62 0.37 -7.47 23.46
CA ARG A 62 0.19 -8.90 23.17
C ARG A 62 -1.25 -9.34 23.45
N ARG A 63 -1.77 -10.19 22.57
CA ARG A 63 -3.05 -10.88 22.71
C ARG A 63 -2.86 -12.32 22.26
N ASP A 64 -3.18 -13.26 23.14
CA ASP A 64 -3.06 -14.70 22.90
C ASP A 64 -1.67 -15.11 22.40
N GLY A 65 -0.62 -14.55 23.01
CA GLY A 65 0.77 -14.78 22.64
C GLY A 65 1.24 -14.11 21.34
N LYS A 66 0.34 -13.48 20.57
CA LYS A 66 0.65 -12.79 19.31
C LYS A 66 0.90 -11.31 19.53
N SER A 67 1.73 -10.70 18.68
CA SER A 67 2.01 -9.26 18.71
C SER A 67 0.91 -8.48 17.97
N TRP A 68 0.43 -7.41 18.58
CA TRP A 68 -0.61 -6.53 18.06
C TRP A 68 -0.21 -5.07 18.20
N VAL A 69 -0.90 -4.21 17.46
CA VAL A 69 -0.80 -2.76 17.57
C VAL A 69 -2.19 -2.14 17.64
N ARG A 70 -2.37 -1.18 18.54
CA ARG A 70 -3.53 -0.30 18.67
C ARG A 70 -3.15 1.10 18.21
N PHE A 71 -4.03 1.76 17.47
CA PHE A 71 -3.80 3.13 16.99
C PHE A 71 -5.13 3.80 16.59
N TYR A 72 -5.08 5.09 16.26
CA TYR A 72 -6.20 5.90 15.78
C TYR A 72 -5.85 6.56 14.45
N LEU A 73 -6.79 6.65 13.50
CA LEU A 73 -6.55 7.28 12.18
C LEU A 73 -6.62 8.82 12.23
N ASP A 74 -7.49 9.35 13.09
CA ASP A 74 -7.75 10.79 13.20
C ASP A 74 -7.15 11.36 14.49
N ASN A 75 -7.72 10.94 15.63
CA ASN A 75 -7.36 11.39 16.96
C ASN A 75 -7.75 10.32 17.99
N GLU A 76 -7.26 10.47 19.23
CA GLU A 76 -7.50 9.49 20.30
C GLU A 76 -8.95 9.47 20.81
N GLN A 77 -9.81 10.39 20.36
CA GLN A 77 -11.25 10.40 20.65
C GLN A 77 -12.03 9.48 19.71
N ALA A 78 -11.44 9.05 18.58
CA ALA A 78 -12.05 8.10 17.66
C ALA A 78 -12.01 6.66 18.21
N GLN A 79 -12.75 5.75 17.56
CA GLN A 79 -12.68 4.32 17.89
C GLN A 79 -11.26 3.78 17.63
N PRO A 80 -10.62 3.12 18.61
CA PRO A 80 -9.30 2.54 18.39
C PRO A 80 -9.37 1.39 17.39
N ILE A 81 -8.35 1.32 16.54
CA ILE A 81 -8.14 0.23 15.60
C ILE A 81 -7.06 -0.68 16.15
N GLU A 82 -7.30 -1.99 16.10
CA GLU A 82 -6.31 -3.00 16.50
C GLU A 82 -6.02 -3.95 15.34
N ARG A 83 -4.73 -4.19 15.09
CA ARG A 83 -4.27 -5.10 14.03
C ARG A 83 -3.12 -5.98 14.48
N PRO A 84 -2.99 -7.20 13.92
CA PRO A 84 -1.79 -8.00 14.08
C PRO A 84 -0.55 -7.22 13.61
N LEU A 85 0.50 -7.24 14.42
CA LEU A 85 1.77 -6.62 14.08
C LEU A 85 2.59 -7.59 13.21
N LEU A 86 2.88 -7.22 11.96
CA LEU A 86 3.69 -8.06 11.07
C LEU A 86 5.17 -8.02 11.46
N ARG A 87 5.70 -6.81 11.64
CA ARG A 87 7.10 -6.56 12.02
C ARG A 87 7.25 -5.13 12.52
N THR A 88 8.44 -4.80 13.02
CA THR A 88 8.85 -3.41 13.26
C THR A 88 9.90 -3.02 12.23
N SER A 89 9.66 -1.95 11.48
CA SER A 89 10.60 -1.39 10.52
C SER A 89 11.47 -0.33 11.19
N ARG A 90 12.76 -0.28 10.85
CA ARG A 90 13.65 0.82 11.26
C ARG A 90 13.83 1.75 10.08
N ILE A 91 13.32 2.98 10.20
CA ILE A 91 13.42 3.99 9.15
C ILE A 91 14.48 5.00 9.57
N LYS A 92 15.61 5.02 8.82
CA LYS A 92 16.68 6.01 8.97
C LYS A 92 16.10 7.41 8.76
N ARG A 93 16.23 8.30 9.74
CA ARG A 93 15.82 9.70 9.60
C ARG A 93 16.82 10.44 8.70
N ARG A 94 16.36 11.50 8.03
CA ARG A 94 17.24 12.45 7.36
C ARG A 94 17.96 13.26 8.43
N ALA A 95 19.14 13.79 8.11
CA ALA A 95 20.02 14.46 9.08
C ALA A 95 19.42 15.74 9.70
N ASP A 96 18.28 16.22 9.19
CA ASP A 96 17.67 17.48 9.61
C ASP A 96 16.42 17.27 10.52
N ASP A 97 16.07 16.01 10.82
CA ASP A 97 14.85 15.58 11.55
C ASP A 97 15.15 15.08 13.00
N TYR A 98 16.18 15.62 13.64
CA TYR A 98 16.58 15.23 15.00
C TYR A 98 15.73 15.96 16.06
N ASP A 99 14.85 15.21 16.70
CA ASP A 99 14.36 15.54 18.05
C ASP A 99 15.24 14.79 19.06
N GLU A 100 15.59 15.46 20.15
CA GLU A 100 16.61 15.04 21.13
C GLU A 100 16.27 13.75 21.90
N GLU A 101 15.07 13.18 21.74
CA GLU A 101 14.58 12.05 22.54
C GLU A 101 14.85 10.64 21.95
N ASP A 102 15.40 10.52 20.73
CA ASP A 102 15.61 9.21 20.07
C ASP A 102 17.08 9.01 19.64
N GLU A 103 17.90 8.56 20.59
CA GLU A 103 19.38 8.43 20.56
C GLU A 103 20.03 7.66 19.38
N ARG A 104 19.28 7.19 18.36
CA ARG A 104 19.80 6.31 17.30
C ARG A 104 19.47 6.72 15.85
N GLY A 105 18.95 7.92 15.62
CA GLY A 105 18.75 8.46 14.26
C GLY A 105 17.82 7.62 13.36
N SER A 106 16.98 6.76 13.95
CA SER A 106 16.06 5.87 13.25
C SER A 106 14.76 5.74 14.03
N SER A 107 13.63 6.02 13.37
CA SER A 107 12.30 5.80 13.94
C SER A 107 11.87 4.34 13.76
N ALA A 108 11.51 3.66 14.85
CA ALA A 108 10.96 2.31 14.82
C ALA A 108 9.45 2.37 14.56
N ARG A 109 9.00 1.85 13.41
CA ARG A 109 7.60 1.94 12.97
C ARG A 109 6.94 0.56 12.93
N PRO A 110 5.80 0.37 13.63
CA PRO A 110 4.98 -0.84 13.48
C PRO A 110 4.50 -1.01 12.04
N VAL A 111 4.54 -2.24 11.51
CA VAL A 111 4.07 -2.57 10.16
C VAL A 111 2.84 -3.46 10.25
N ILE A 112 1.80 -3.09 9.50
CA ILE A 112 0.57 -3.87 9.35
C ILE A 112 0.26 -4.11 7.87
N ALA A 113 -0.50 -5.15 7.56
CA ALA A 113 -1.11 -5.31 6.24
C ALA A 113 -2.45 -4.56 6.21
N LEU A 114 -2.74 -3.86 5.10
CA LEU A 114 -4.00 -3.18 4.85
C LEU A 114 -4.47 -3.41 3.41
N SER A 115 -5.77 -3.62 3.24
CA SER A 115 -6.40 -3.64 1.91
C SER A 115 -6.70 -2.20 1.47
N VAL A 116 -6.01 -1.75 0.42
CA VAL A 116 -6.11 -0.40 -0.12
C VAL A 116 -6.70 -0.45 -1.51
N CYS A 117 -7.75 0.33 -1.73
CA CYS A 117 -8.37 0.52 -3.04
C CYS A 117 -7.98 1.88 -3.63
N LEU A 118 -7.48 1.87 -4.87
CA LEU A 118 -7.19 3.04 -5.70
C LEU A 118 -7.96 2.90 -7.02
N GLY A 119 -8.88 3.83 -7.31
CA GLY A 119 -9.81 3.67 -8.42
C GLY A 119 -10.57 2.34 -8.31
N ASN A 120 -10.34 1.42 -9.24
CA ASN A 120 -10.95 0.09 -9.25
C ASN A 120 -9.97 -1.06 -8.91
N ARG A 121 -8.74 -0.75 -8.45
CA ARG A 121 -7.75 -1.76 -8.08
C ARG A 121 -7.66 -1.88 -6.57
N LEU A 122 -7.89 -3.09 -6.06
CA LEU A 122 -7.71 -3.47 -4.66
C LEU A 122 -6.40 -4.24 -4.51
N GLN A 123 -5.54 -3.82 -3.57
CA GLN A 123 -4.31 -4.54 -3.24
C GLN A 123 -4.12 -4.58 -1.72
N GLN A 124 -3.57 -5.68 -1.22
CA GLN A 124 -3.15 -5.80 0.17
C GLN A 124 -1.68 -5.42 0.29
N ILE A 125 -1.40 -4.30 0.97
CA ILE A 125 -0.06 -3.72 1.07
C ILE A 125 0.45 -3.68 2.52
N GLU A 126 1.78 -3.68 2.70
CA GLU A 126 2.39 -3.39 3.99
C GLU A 126 2.50 -1.88 4.22
N VAL A 127 2.07 -1.43 5.40
CA VAL A 127 2.02 -0.01 5.75
C VAL A 127 2.70 0.22 7.10
N ASN A 128 3.64 1.16 7.13
CA ASN A 128 4.21 1.65 8.39
C ASN A 128 3.22 2.60 9.08
N LEU A 129 2.96 2.37 10.36
CA LEU A 129 2.23 3.32 11.21
C LEU A 129 3.20 4.37 11.74
N THR A 130 2.85 5.64 11.57
CA THR A 130 3.62 6.77 12.08
C THR A 130 2.69 7.96 12.27
N ASP A 131 2.98 8.81 13.25
CA ASP A 131 2.33 10.11 13.32
C ASP A 131 2.77 10.93 12.11
N ARG A 132 1.79 11.37 11.32
CA ARG A 132 1.96 12.25 10.17
C ARG A 132 0.95 13.39 10.21
N SER A 133 0.49 13.78 11.39
CA SER A 133 -0.50 14.85 11.60
C SER A 133 -0.07 16.20 10.98
N ALA A 134 1.24 16.45 10.89
CA ALA A 134 1.80 17.63 10.23
C ALA A 134 1.80 17.57 8.69
N PHE A 135 1.48 16.41 8.08
CA PHE A 135 1.51 16.23 6.63
C PHE A 135 0.10 16.32 6.03
N ARG A 136 0.01 16.91 4.83
CA ARG A 136 -1.26 17.05 4.07
C ARG A 136 -1.93 15.73 3.70
N TYR A 137 -1.14 14.70 3.38
CA TYR A 137 -1.63 13.41 2.88
C TYR A 137 -1.45 12.33 3.95
N PRO A 138 -2.56 11.80 4.52
CA PRO A 138 -2.50 10.82 5.60
C PRO A 138 -1.94 9.47 5.13
N LEU A 139 -2.12 9.10 3.87
CA LEU A 139 -1.49 7.91 3.28
C LEU A 139 -0.40 8.32 2.29
N LEU A 140 0.74 7.66 2.40
CA LEU A 140 1.80 7.67 1.39
C LEU A 140 1.98 6.25 0.87
N ILE A 141 1.96 6.07 -0.44
CA ILE A 141 2.12 4.78 -1.11
C ILE A 141 3.48 4.75 -1.79
N GLY A 142 4.38 3.92 -1.26
CA GLY A 142 5.74 3.76 -1.78
C GLY A 142 5.83 2.79 -2.95
N SER A 143 7.00 2.75 -3.59
CA SER A 143 7.31 1.96 -4.78
C SER A 143 6.98 0.46 -4.68
N GLU A 144 7.11 -0.19 -3.53
CA GLU A 144 6.72 -1.61 -3.39
C GLU A 144 5.22 -1.82 -3.57
N ALA A 145 4.40 -0.93 -3.03
CA ALA A 145 2.95 -0.96 -3.23
C ALA A 145 2.58 -0.51 -4.65
N LEU A 146 3.25 0.52 -5.20
CA LEU A 146 3.01 1.00 -6.57
C LEU A 146 3.25 -0.10 -7.63
N LYS A 147 4.24 -0.98 -7.42
CA LYS A 147 4.45 -2.16 -8.27
C LYS A 147 3.22 -3.08 -8.29
N GLN A 148 2.62 -3.34 -7.13
CA GLN A 148 1.41 -4.18 -7.02
C GLN A 148 0.20 -3.55 -7.70
N PHE A 149 0.10 -2.21 -7.69
CA PHE A 149 -0.93 -1.48 -8.42
C PHE A 149 -0.66 -1.32 -9.93
N SER A 150 0.45 -1.86 -10.44
CA SER A 150 0.93 -1.66 -11.82
C SER A 150 1.01 -0.17 -12.19
N ALA A 151 1.44 0.67 -11.26
CA ALA A 151 1.31 2.12 -11.38
C ALA A 151 2.43 2.78 -12.22
N LEU A 152 2.03 3.71 -13.08
CA LEU A 152 2.84 4.79 -13.63
C LEU A 152 2.32 6.10 -13.04
N ILE A 153 3.22 6.94 -12.52
CA ILE A 153 2.83 8.19 -11.85
C ILE A 153 3.09 9.36 -12.79
N ASP A 154 2.03 10.08 -13.15
CA ASP A 154 2.11 11.35 -13.84
C ASP A 154 1.95 12.49 -12.82
N PRO A 155 3.02 13.23 -12.50
CA PRO A 155 2.96 14.29 -11.49
C PRO A 155 2.19 15.53 -11.95
N SER A 156 1.82 15.64 -13.23
CA SER A 156 0.97 16.72 -13.74
C SER A 156 -0.52 16.49 -13.50
N LEU A 157 -0.88 15.30 -13.00
CA LEU A 157 -2.24 14.86 -12.78
C LEU A 157 -2.53 14.65 -11.29
N GLU A 158 -3.79 14.81 -10.90
CA GLU A 158 -4.29 14.45 -9.58
C GLU A 158 -5.72 13.88 -9.70
N HIS A 159 -6.06 12.92 -8.84
CA HIS A 159 -7.39 12.32 -8.69
C HIS A 159 -7.96 11.72 -10.00
N VAL A 160 -7.10 11.26 -10.91
CA VAL A 160 -7.53 10.78 -12.24
C VAL A 160 -8.24 9.44 -12.17
N THR A 161 -8.10 8.71 -11.07
CA THR A 161 -8.85 7.48 -10.85
C THR A 161 -10.25 7.70 -10.28
N GLY A 162 -10.60 8.94 -9.93
CA GLY A 162 -11.88 9.29 -9.32
C GLY A 162 -12.06 8.66 -7.93
N ARG A 163 -13.31 8.50 -7.52
CA ARG A 163 -13.62 7.87 -6.22
C ARG A 163 -13.33 6.36 -6.27
N PRO A 164 -12.72 5.77 -5.23
CA PRO A 164 -12.49 4.34 -5.14
C PRO A 164 -13.79 3.53 -5.29
N SER A 165 -13.79 2.49 -6.13
CA SER A 165 -14.96 1.68 -6.49
C SER A 165 -14.79 0.18 -6.23
N CYS A 166 -13.74 -0.24 -5.51
CA CYS A 166 -13.48 -1.67 -5.24
C CYS A 166 -14.51 -2.33 -4.31
N ALA A 167 -15.32 -1.56 -3.58
CA ALA A 167 -16.39 -2.13 -2.75
C ALA A 167 -17.45 -2.88 -3.57
N ALA A 168 -17.59 -2.59 -4.87
CA ALA A 168 -18.43 -3.36 -5.78
C ALA A 168 -17.81 -4.70 -6.21
N LEU A 169 -16.52 -4.91 -5.99
CA LEU A 169 -15.79 -6.13 -6.40
C LEU A 169 -15.71 -7.19 -5.30
N SER A 170 -15.83 -6.83 -4.03
CA SER A 170 -15.78 -7.79 -2.90
C SER A 170 -17.09 -8.53 -2.64
N LEU A 171 -18.15 -8.26 -3.41
CA LEU A 171 -19.44 -8.97 -3.36
C LEU A 171 -19.63 -9.94 -4.53
N ALA A 172 -18.59 -10.13 -5.35
CA ALA A 172 -18.61 -10.98 -6.54
C ALA A 172 -17.78 -12.28 -6.40
N GLU A 173 -17.36 -12.61 -5.17
CA GLU A 173 -16.69 -13.88 -4.83
C GLU A 173 -17.49 -14.68 -3.80
#